data_AF-A0A1J4K885-F1
#
_entry.id   AF-A0A1J4K885-F1
#
_cell.length_a   1.000
_cell.length_b   1.000
_cell.length_c   1.000
_cell.angle_alpha   90.00
_cell.angle_beta   90.00
_cell.angle_gamma   90.00
#
_symmetry.space_group_name_H-M   'P 1'
#
loop_
_entity.id
_entity.type
_entity.pdbx_description
1 polymer ?
#
loop_
_entity_poly.entity_id
_entity_poly.type
_entity_poly.pdbx_seq_one_letter_code
_entity_poly.pdbx_strand_id
1 'polypeptide(L)'
;MEEGEPAEAPPPIPIPPSTARNTNAPRHYYPSPPQTARSCRFIKTRPGTTRVMPYTCRKISSFATPLVQLRTIYSQMDIQLHSFVANCNIEAISPELMLAYKRVDIAYDTFCTQANILLSSQDPNATPRAAQATSAIAKISDELVTHWVAFIKLLNQTTAQGSTPFFQIIAGRLSRILSMFRDLNERFKVGMLRLALSREGMRRVDGEIILLRRECNQKYREEAQMTIEFSQKVKNVIQKVENIFKNSHIKATMCTAEIMRLKSELHIEASDLSTNVDSMLEFGNSAGRTRAMIAKVNEAFNYLFQLMRLPYELKLHYEEEDISKENDQKLNNTQNVENENEKQNNQCENETENSTNISETHNPNNYKPPNPGSMKVFTLENLV
;
A
#
# COMPACT_ATOMS: atom_id res chain seq x y z
N MET A 1 58.62 -41.49 41.09
CA MET A 1 57.52 -42.37 41.50
C MET A 1 57.24 -42.02 42.95
N GLU A 2 56.27 -41.13 43.15
CA GLU A 2 55.73 -40.79 44.45
C GLU A 2 54.22 -40.97 44.32
N GLU A 3 53.68 -41.79 45.21
CA GLU A 3 52.31 -42.28 45.21
C GLU A 3 51.35 -41.19 45.69
N GLY A 4 50.21 -41.11 45.00
CA GLY A 4 49.17 -40.11 45.25
C GLY A 4 48.27 -40.48 46.43
N GLU A 5 47.94 -39.46 47.23
CA GLU A 5 46.90 -39.49 48.25
C GLU A 5 45.48 -39.45 47.61
N PRO A 6 44.51 -40.23 48.14
CA PRO A 6 43.14 -40.20 47.66
C PRO A 6 42.32 -39.03 48.25
N ALA A 7 41.54 -38.39 47.37
CA ALA A 7 40.65 -37.27 47.67
C ALA A 7 39.46 -37.67 48.56
N GLU A 8 39.25 -36.87 49.61
CA GLU A 8 38.18 -36.97 50.60
C GLU A 8 36.85 -36.40 50.05
N ALA A 9 35.74 -37.11 50.27
CA ALA A 9 34.42 -36.76 49.76
C ALA A 9 33.77 -35.62 50.59
N PRO A 10 33.05 -34.68 49.95
CA PRO A 10 32.40 -33.57 50.67
C PRO A 10 31.15 -34.03 51.45
N PRO A 11 30.87 -33.42 52.61
CA PRO A 11 29.74 -33.79 53.47
C PRO A 11 28.38 -33.36 52.89
N PRO A 12 27.29 -34.08 53.23
CA PRO A 12 25.96 -33.85 52.70
C PRO A 12 25.30 -32.57 53.23
N ILE A 13 24.65 -31.83 52.33
CA ILE A 13 23.93 -30.58 52.61
C ILE A 13 22.53 -30.91 53.18
N PRO A 14 22.10 -30.28 54.30
CA PRO A 14 20.76 -30.47 54.86
C PRO A 14 19.65 -29.82 54.02
N ILE A 15 18.58 -30.58 53.75
CA ILE A 15 17.35 -30.12 53.09
C ILE A 15 16.44 -29.43 54.14
N PRO A 16 15.92 -28.22 53.89
CA PRO A 16 15.00 -27.57 54.83
C PRO A 16 13.59 -28.19 54.81
N PRO A 17 12.90 -28.27 55.97
CA PRO A 17 11.58 -28.88 56.07
C PRO A 17 10.46 -27.99 55.51
N SER A 18 9.53 -28.67 54.84
CA SER A 18 8.28 -28.17 54.26
C SER A 18 7.39 -27.50 55.32
N THR A 19 7.06 -26.22 55.11
CA THR A 19 6.12 -25.48 55.97
C THR A 19 4.68 -25.86 55.63
N ALA A 20 4.05 -26.58 56.56
CA ALA A 20 2.61 -26.82 56.57
C ALA A 20 1.85 -25.49 56.70
N ARG A 21 1.04 -25.16 55.70
CA ARG A 21 0.24 -23.94 55.66
C ARG A 21 -1.01 -24.13 56.53
N ASN A 22 -1.00 -23.45 57.66
CA ASN A 22 -2.04 -23.36 58.66
C ASN A 22 -3.37 -22.86 58.05
N THR A 23 -4.39 -23.72 58.07
CA THR A 23 -5.78 -23.39 57.73
C THR A 23 -6.51 -22.98 59.01
N ASN A 24 -6.67 -21.69 59.26
CA ASN A 24 -7.71 -21.14 60.15
C ASN A 24 -7.79 -19.62 59.96
N ALA A 25 -8.69 -19.18 59.08
CA ALA A 25 -9.13 -17.79 59.02
C ALA A 25 -10.67 -17.74 59.02
N PRO A 26 -11.31 -16.78 59.73
CA PRO A 26 -12.75 -16.75 59.95
C PRO A 26 -13.53 -16.42 58.66
N ARG A 27 -14.61 -17.18 58.42
CA ARG A 27 -15.53 -16.98 57.29
C ARG A 27 -16.31 -15.67 57.46
N HIS A 28 -15.91 -14.62 56.74
CA HIS A 28 -16.80 -13.50 56.46
C HIS A 28 -17.80 -13.89 55.36
N TYR A 29 -19.08 -13.92 55.71
CA TYR A 29 -20.19 -14.05 54.77
C TYR A 29 -20.35 -12.75 53.98
N TYR A 30 -20.02 -12.79 52.70
CA TYR A 30 -20.54 -11.82 51.73
C TYR A 30 -21.73 -12.44 50.99
N PRO A 31 -22.83 -11.69 50.78
CA PRO A 31 -23.96 -12.16 49.99
C PRO A 31 -23.57 -12.18 48.51
N SER A 32 -23.75 -13.35 47.89
CA SER A 32 -23.50 -13.60 46.47
C SER A 32 -24.43 -12.77 45.58
N PRO A 33 -23.95 -12.20 44.46
CA PRO A 33 -24.81 -11.64 43.43
C PRO A 33 -25.53 -12.75 42.64
N PRO A 34 -26.72 -12.47 42.06
CA PRO A 34 -27.57 -13.49 41.45
C PRO A 34 -26.91 -14.12 40.21
N GLN A 35 -26.88 -15.46 40.21
CA GLN A 35 -26.46 -16.27 39.07
C GLN A 35 -27.44 -16.09 37.90
N THR A 36 -26.97 -15.45 36.83
CA THR A 36 -27.59 -15.61 35.52
C THR A 36 -26.88 -16.74 34.78
N ALA A 37 -27.59 -17.85 34.63
CA ALA A 37 -27.17 -18.97 33.81
C ALA A 37 -27.24 -18.56 32.33
N ARG A 38 -26.10 -18.28 31.69
CA ARG A 38 -25.90 -18.57 30.26
C ARG A 38 -24.47 -19.04 29.99
N SER A 39 -24.42 -20.28 29.53
CA SER A 39 -23.26 -21.02 29.04
C SER A 39 -22.52 -20.25 27.94
N CYS A 40 -21.39 -19.63 28.29
CA CYS A 40 -20.36 -19.28 27.34
C CYS A 40 -19.24 -20.31 27.47
N ARG A 41 -19.15 -21.22 26.50
CA ARG A 41 -18.00 -22.13 26.35
C ARG A 41 -16.74 -21.28 26.20
N PHE A 42 -15.92 -21.26 27.25
CA PHE A 42 -14.56 -20.77 27.20
C PHE A 42 -13.73 -21.67 26.28
N ILE A 43 -13.42 -21.19 25.08
CA ILE A 43 -12.40 -21.78 24.22
C ILE A 43 -11.04 -21.33 24.76
N LYS A 44 -10.28 -22.28 25.28
CA LYS A 44 -8.88 -22.14 25.68
C LYS A 44 -8.04 -21.88 24.42
N THR A 45 -7.71 -20.62 24.11
CA THR A 45 -6.74 -20.30 23.05
C THR A 45 -5.32 -20.56 23.57
N ARG A 46 -4.63 -21.53 22.97
CA ARG A 46 -3.18 -21.68 23.07
C ARG A 46 -2.50 -20.47 22.40
N PRO A 47 -1.38 -19.96 22.93
CA PRO A 47 -0.52 -19.03 22.21
C PRO A 47 0.38 -19.84 21.25
N GLY A 48 0.31 -19.52 19.97
CA GLY A 48 1.19 -20.07 18.94
C GLY A 48 0.49 -21.04 18.00
N THR A 49 -0.03 -20.50 16.90
CA THR A 49 0.15 -20.96 15.50
C THR A 49 -0.70 -20.08 14.59
N THR A 50 -0.03 -19.46 13.60
CA THR A 50 -0.57 -18.90 12.36
C THR A 50 -1.66 -17.84 12.46
N ARG A 51 -1.27 -16.58 12.17
CA ARG A 51 -2.18 -15.52 11.72
C ARG A 51 -2.92 -15.99 10.46
N VAL A 52 -4.02 -16.70 10.62
CA VAL A 52 -5.00 -16.88 9.56
C VAL A 52 -5.72 -15.54 9.45
N MET A 53 -5.47 -14.84 8.35
CA MET A 53 -6.13 -13.59 7.96
C MET A 53 -7.66 -13.74 8.15
N PRO A 54 -8.34 -12.84 8.89
CA PRO A 54 -9.79 -12.93 9.14
C PRO A 54 -10.64 -12.53 7.92
N TYR A 55 -10.05 -12.32 6.74
CA TYR A 55 -10.69 -11.81 5.53
C TYR A 55 -10.95 -12.89 4.47
N THR A 56 -11.18 -14.14 4.85
CA THR A 56 -11.73 -15.11 3.89
C THR A 56 -13.18 -14.75 3.57
N CYS A 57 -13.36 -14.05 2.45
CA CYS A 57 -14.63 -13.79 1.77
C CYS A 57 -15.52 -15.04 1.83
N ARG A 58 -16.73 -14.90 2.40
CA ARG A 58 -17.67 -16.03 2.56
C ARG A 58 -18.01 -16.58 1.18
N LYS A 59 -17.70 -17.85 0.93
CA LYS A 59 -18.00 -18.57 -0.32
C LYS A 59 -19.52 -18.64 -0.55
N ILE A 60 -20.12 -17.61 -1.12
CA ILE A 60 -21.44 -17.70 -1.76
C ILE A 60 -21.21 -18.47 -3.05
N SER A 61 -21.70 -19.71 -3.16
CA SER A 61 -21.70 -20.45 -4.42
C SER A 61 -22.44 -19.63 -5.48
N SER A 62 -21.71 -19.08 -6.45
CA SER A 62 -22.29 -18.45 -7.63
C SER A 62 -22.18 -19.41 -8.79
N PHE A 63 -23.30 -19.62 -9.48
CA PHE A 63 -23.35 -20.46 -10.67
C PHE A 63 -23.18 -19.64 -11.96
N ALA A 64 -23.20 -18.32 -11.86
CA ALA A 64 -23.02 -17.42 -12.99
C ALA A 64 -21.53 -17.20 -13.27
N THR A 65 -21.04 -17.75 -14.39
CA THR A 65 -19.63 -17.65 -14.83
C THR A 65 -19.06 -16.21 -14.79
N PRO A 66 -19.80 -15.16 -15.22
CA PRO A 66 -19.31 -13.78 -15.13
C PRO A 66 -18.97 -13.32 -13.71
N LEU A 67 -19.76 -13.74 -12.71
CA LEU A 67 -19.55 -13.34 -11.31
C LEU A 67 -18.37 -14.09 -10.69
N VAL A 68 -18.15 -15.34 -11.10
CA VAL A 68 -16.97 -16.12 -10.70
C VAL A 68 -15.69 -15.45 -11.20
N GLN A 69 -15.66 -15.02 -12.47
CA GLN A 69 -14.52 -14.30 -13.04
C GLN A 69 -14.22 -12.99 -12.28
N LEU A 70 -15.24 -12.17 -12.02
CA LEU A 70 -15.09 -10.94 -11.23
C LEU A 70 -14.48 -11.21 -9.85
N ARG A 71 -14.93 -12.26 -9.14
CA ARG A 71 -14.39 -12.64 -7.83
C ARG A 71 -12.93 -13.06 -7.87
N THR A 72 -12.54 -13.83 -8.89
CA THR A 72 -11.14 -14.22 -9.07
C THR A 72 -10.25 -12.99 -9.28
N ILE A 73 -10.65 -12.08 -10.18
CA ILE A 73 -9.88 -10.87 -10.48
C ILE A 73 -9.83 -9.93 -9.27
N TYR A 74 -10.97 -9.73 -8.59
CA TYR A 74 -11.05 -8.91 -7.39
C TYR A 74 -10.17 -9.47 -6.25
N SER A 75 -10.17 -10.79 -6.03
CA SER A 75 -9.30 -11.42 -5.03
C SER A 75 -7.81 -11.26 -5.36
N GLN A 76 -7.42 -11.29 -6.64
CA GLN A 76 -6.04 -11.01 -7.04
C GLN A 76 -5.67 -9.54 -6.80
N MET A 77 -6.59 -8.62 -7.07
CA MET A 77 -6.41 -7.19 -6.80
C MET A 77 -6.29 -6.93 -5.29
N ASP A 78 -7.11 -7.58 -4.47
CA ASP A 78 -7.06 -7.52 -3.01
C ASP A 78 -5.70 -7.93 -2.45
N ILE A 79 -5.18 -9.07 -2.88
CA ILE A 79 -3.85 -9.56 -2.49
C ILE A 79 -2.76 -8.57 -2.91
N GLN A 80 -2.85 -8.05 -4.14
CA GLN A 80 -1.89 -7.08 -4.66
C GLN A 80 -1.93 -5.76 -3.89
N LEU A 81 -3.12 -5.25 -3.55
CA LEU A 81 -3.29 -4.03 -2.77
C LEU A 81 -2.73 -4.19 -1.35
N HIS A 82 -3.02 -5.29 -0.68
CA HIS A 82 -2.44 -5.58 0.65
C HIS A 82 -0.92 -5.72 0.59
N SER A 83 -0.39 -6.34 -0.47
CA SER A 83 1.05 -6.43 -0.69
C SER A 83 1.67 -5.04 -0.93
N PHE A 84 1.00 -4.17 -1.69
CA PHE A 84 1.42 -2.79 -1.88
C PHE A 84 1.44 -2.02 -0.56
N VAL A 85 0.37 -2.11 0.23
CA VAL A 85 0.25 -1.41 1.52
C VAL A 85 1.32 -1.86 2.50
N ALA A 86 1.56 -3.17 2.60
CA ALA A 86 2.56 -3.74 3.50
C ALA A 86 3.99 -3.43 3.03
N ASN A 87 4.32 -3.74 1.77
CA ASN A 87 5.69 -3.62 1.27
C ASN A 87 6.13 -2.18 1.12
N CYS A 88 5.21 -1.27 0.82
CA CYS A 88 5.50 0.15 0.65
C CYS A 88 5.17 0.97 1.91
N ASN A 89 4.79 0.34 3.02
CA ASN A 89 4.45 1.01 4.28
C ASN A 89 3.44 2.16 4.07
N ILE A 90 2.40 1.91 3.26
CA ILE A 90 1.46 2.95 2.83
C ILE A 90 0.68 3.52 4.01
N GLU A 91 0.48 2.77 5.09
CA GLU A 91 -0.18 3.27 6.30
C GLU A 91 0.54 4.49 6.91
N ALA A 92 1.86 4.59 6.74
CA ALA A 92 2.63 5.75 7.20
C ALA A 92 2.46 6.99 6.30
N ILE A 93 2.04 6.80 5.04
CA ILE A 93 1.91 7.85 4.03
C ILE A 93 0.45 8.28 3.87
N SER A 94 -0.46 7.32 3.79
CA SER A 94 -1.88 7.50 3.51
C SER A 94 -2.69 6.51 4.37
N PRO A 95 -2.91 6.80 5.65
CA PRO A 95 -3.64 5.91 6.58
C PRO A 95 -5.11 5.72 6.18
N GLU A 96 -5.67 6.62 5.37
CA GLU A 96 -7.05 6.57 4.92
C GLU A 96 -7.28 5.56 3.78
N LEU A 97 -6.23 5.15 3.06
CA LEU A 97 -6.36 4.31 1.86
C LEU A 97 -7.08 2.99 2.16
N MET A 98 -6.65 2.28 3.21
CA MET A 98 -7.26 1.01 3.60
C MET A 98 -8.65 1.19 4.21
N LEU A 99 -8.96 2.35 4.79
CA LEU A 99 -10.31 2.67 5.27
C LEU A 99 -11.26 2.87 4.09
N ALA A 100 -10.82 3.54 3.03
CA ALA A 100 -11.60 3.69 1.80
C ALA A 100 -11.81 2.33 1.12
N TYR A 101 -10.76 1.52 1.01
CA TYR A 101 -10.84 0.18 0.44
C TYR A 101 -11.79 -0.74 1.23
N LYS A 102 -11.78 -0.68 2.56
CA LYS A 102 -12.72 -1.45 3.37
C LYS A 102 -14.20 -1.13 3.07
N ARG A 103 -14.52 0.11 2.71
CA ARG A 103 -15.89 0.48 2.28
C ARG A 103 -16.23 -0.13 0.92
N VAL A 104 -15.26 -0.14 0.00
CA VAL A 104 -15.38 -0.85 -1.28
C VAL A 104 -15.67 -2.33 -1.05
N ASP A 105 -14.93 -2.99 -0.16
CA ASP A 105 -15.06 -4.43 0.11
C ASP A 105 -16.46 -4.81 0.59
N ILE A 106 -17.03 -4.01 1.50
CA ILE A 106 -18.41 -4.19 1.99
C ILE A 106 -19.44 -3.99 0.87
N ALA A 107 -19.26 -2.94 0.06
CA ALA A 107 -20.15 -2.66 -1.06
C ALA A 107 -20.04 -3.74 -2.16
N TYR A 108 -18.84 -4.25 -2.40
CA TYR A 108 -18.55 -5.31 -3.35
C TYR A 108 -19.23 -6.62 -2.96
N ASP A 109 -19.13 -7.04 -1.70
CA ASP A 109 -19.80 -8.24 -1.19
C ASP A 109 -21.32 -8.14 -1.31
N THR A 110 -21.86 -6.97 -0.98
CA THR A 110 -23.30 -6.67 -1.10
C THR A 110 -23.76 -6.73 -2.56
N PHE A 111 -23.00 -6.10 -3.47
CA PHE A 111 -23.24 -6.15 -4.90
C PHE A 111 -23.18 -7.58 -5.44
N CYS A 112 -22.14 -8.34 -5.10
CA CYS A 112 -22.00 -9.73 -5.54
C CYS A 112 -23.15 -10.61 -5.09
N THR A 113 -23.66 -10.40 -3.87
CA THR A 113 -24.81 -11.14 -3.35
C THR A 113 -26.07 -10.86 -4.19
N GLN A 114 -26.34 -9.59 -4.49
CA GLN A 114 -27.51 -9.21 -5.29
C GLN A 114 -27.38 -9.57 -6.76
N ALA A 115 -26.20 -9.39 -7.35
CA ALA A 115 -25.91 -9.82 -8.72
C ALA A 115 -26.12 -11.33 -8.87
N ASN A 116 -25.71 -12.13 -7.88
CA ASN A 116 -25.93 -13.58 -7.90
C ASN A 116 -27.43 -13.93 -7.89
N ILE A 117 -28.24 -13.25 -7.06
CA ILE A 117 -29.70 -13.45 -7.01
C ILE A 117 -30.33 -13.09 -8.35
N LEU A 118 -29.94 -11.94 -8.91
CA LEU A 118 -30.47 -11.47 -10.19
C LEU A 118 -30.11 -12.43 -11.33
N LEU A 119 -28.85 -12.81 -11.46
CA LEU A 119 -28.38 -13.68 -12.54
C LEU A 119 -28.90 -15.12 -12.40
N SER A 120 -29.13 -15.60 -11.18
CA SER A 120 -29.69 -16.94 -10.95
C SER A 120 -31.21 -17.02 -11.16
N SER A 121 -31.90 -15.87 -11.19
CA SER A 121 -33.37 -15.80 -11.38
C SER A 121 -33.78 -15.46 -12.82
N GLN A 122 -32.82 -15.11 -13.68
CA GLN A 122 -33.09 -14.87 -15.10
C GLN A 122 -33.15 -16.21 -15.85
N ASP A 123 -34.21 -16.39 -16.65
CA ASP A 123 -34.28 -17.47 -17.64
C ASP A 123 -33.15 -17.24 -18.67
N PRO A 124 -32.26 -18.23 -18.91
CA PRO A 124 -31.18 -18.12 -19.89
C PRO A 124 -31.64 -17.70 -21.29
N ASN A 125 -32.90 -17.98 -21.64
CA ASN A 125 -33.48 -17.69 -22.94
C ASN A 125 -34.28 -16.36 -22.97
N ALA A 126 -34.50 -15.73 -21.82
CA ALA A 126 -35.24 -14.47 -21.75
C ALA A 126 -34.30 -13.27 -21.96
N THR A 127 -34.74 -12.30 -22.76
CA THR A 127 -34.01 -11.03 -22.89
C THR A 127 -34.01 -10.31 -21.53
N PRO A 128 -32.83 -10.00 -20.95
CA PRO A 128 -32.77 -9.34 -19.65
C PRO A 128 -33.52 -8.01 -19.68
N ARG A 129 -34.45 -7.78 -18.75
CA ARG A 129 -35.10 -6.46 -18.65
C ARG A 129 -34.08 -5.44 -18.12
N ALA A 130 -34.11 -4.23 -18.66
CA ALA A 130 -33.30 -3.14 -18.13
C ALA A 130 -33.64 -2.92 -16.65
N ALA A 131 -32.62 -2.84 -15.79
CA ALA A 131 -32.83 -2.60 -14.38
C ALA A 131 -33.42 -1.19 -14.21
N GLN A 132 -34.59 -1.09 -13.57
CA GLN A 132 -35.15 0.22 -13.23
C GLN A 132 -34.24 0.92 -12.21
N ALA A 133 -34.12 2.24 -12.30
CA ALA A 133 -33.29 3.04 -11.38
C ALA A 133 -33.68 2.87 -9.90
N THR A 134 -34.93 2.47 -9.62
CA THR A 134 -35.45 2.21 -8.26
C THR A 134 -35.14 0.79 -7.75
N SER A 135 -34.61 -0.09 -8.59
CA SER A 135 -34.30 -1.47 -8.22
C SER A 135 -33.19 -1.55 -7.16
N ALA A 136 -33.26 -2.57 -6.31
CA ALA A 136 -32.25 -2.80 -5.27
C ALA A 136 -30.84 -2.92 -5.86
N ILE A 137 -30.69 -3.62 -6.99
CA ILE A 137 -29.42 -3.77 -7.69
C ILE A 137 -28.88 -2.44 -8.21
N ALA A 138 -29.73 -1.53 -8.71
CA ALA A 138 -29.29 -0.22 -9.18
C ALA A 138 -28.74 0.66 -8.05
N LYS A 139 -29.40 0.66 -6.89
CA LYS A 139 -28.94 1.39 -5.68
C LYS A 139 -27.61 0.85 -5.16
N ILE A 140 -27.49 -0.47 -5.04
CA ILE A 140 -26.27 -1.11 -4.53
C ILE A 140 -25.10 -0.92 -5.51
N SER A 141 -25.38 -0.91 -6.82
CA SER A 141 -24.37 -0.59 -7.83
C SER A 141 -23.91 0.88 -7.76
N ASP A 142 -24.83 1.83 -7.49
CA ASP A 142 -24.49 3.25 -7.30
C ASP A 142 -23.57 3.44 -6.09
N GLU A 143 -23.87 2.75 -4.97
CA GLU A 143 -23.05 2.75 -3.76
C GLU A 143 -21.65 2.15 -3.99
N LEU A 144 -21.59 1.00 -4.67
CA LEU A 144 -20.32 0.37 -5.05
C LEU A 144 -19.48 1.30 -5.92
N VAL A 145 -20.04 1.87 -6.99
CA VAL A 145 -19.32 2.77 -7.90
C VAL A 145 -18.84 4.01 -7.16
N THR A 146 -19.66 4.57 -6.26
CA THR A 146 -19.28 5.72 -5.44
C THR A 146 -18.08 5.42 -4.56
N HIS A 147 -18.08 4.28 -3.84
CA HIS A 147 -16.94 3.87 -3.03
C HIS A 147 -15.70 3.52 -3.85
N TRP A 148 -15.90 2.88 -5.01
CA TRP A 148 -14.82 2.51 -5.93
C TRP A 148 -14.09 3.74 -6.47
N VAL A 149 -14.84 4.74 -6.94
CA VAL A 149 -14.28 6.02 -7.41
C VAL A 149 -13.54 6.75 -6.29
N ALA A 150 -14.11 6.79 -5.08
CA ALA A 150 -13.46 7.43 -3.94
C ALA A 150 -12.12 6.74 -3.57
N PHE A 151 -12.09 5.40 -3.59
CA PHE A 151 -10.87 4.63 -3.36
C PHE A 151 -9.81 4.91 -4.43
N ILE A 152 -10.18 4.90 -5.72
CA ILE A 152 -9.23 5.14 -6.81
C ILE A 152 -8.68 6.57 -6.74
N LYS A 153 -9.52 7.58 -6.47
CA LYS A 153 -9.04 8.96 -6.26
C LYS A 153 -7.99 9.04 -5.17
N LEU A 154 -8.21 8.38 -4.04
CA LEU A 154 -7.26 8.38 -2.92
C LEU A 154 -5.98 7.59 -3.25
N LEU A 155 -6.09 6.49 -3.99
CA LEU A 155 -4.93 5.75 -4.50
C LEU A 155 -4.09 6.60 -5.46
N ASN A 156 -4.75 7.31 -6.37
CA ASN A 156 -4.09 8.19 -7.33
C ASN A 156 -3.40 9.35 -6.62
N GLN A 157 -4.05 9.99 -5.65
CA GLN A 157 -3.42 11.02 -4.80
C GLN A 157 -2.20 10.48 -4.05
N THR A 158 -2.31 9.27 -3.48
CA THR A 158 -1.20 8.62 -2.75
C THR A 158 -0.02 8.31 -3.68
N THR A 159 -0.30 7.89 -4.91
CA THR A 159 0.73 7.49 -5.88
C THR A 159 1.29 8.67 -6.68
N ALA A 160 0.53 9.77 -6.84
CA ALA A 160 0.96 10.98 -7.52
C ALA A 160 2.10 11.70 -6.79
N GLN A 161 2.14 11.61 -5.46
CA GLN A 161 3.28 12.09 -4.66
C GLN A 161 4.55 11.26 -4.89
N GLY A 162 4.45 10.13 -5.60
CA GLY A 162 5.57 9.25 -5.89
C GLY A 162 6.26 8.75 -4.63
N SER A 163 7.59 8.65 -4.71
CA SER A 163 8.42 8.23 -3.59
C SER A 163 8.76 9.37 -2.61
N THR A 164 8.25 10.59 -2.83
CA THR A 164 8.64 11.80 -2.08
C THR A 164 8.39 11.69 -0.56
N PRO A 165 7.24 11.16 -0.08
CA PRO A 165 6.98 11.04 1.36
C PRO A 165 8.03 10.19 2.12
N PHE A 166 8.65 9.22 1.44
CA PHE A 166 9.68 8.38 2.05
C PHE A 166 10.92 9.16 2.47
N PHE A 167 11.29 10.25 1.78
CA PHE A 167 12.45 11.05 2.20
C PHE A 167 12.25 11.66 3.59
N GLN A 168 11.04 12.07 3.94
CA GLN A 168 10.74 12.56 5.30
C GLN A 168 10.81 11.44 6.33
N ILE A 169 10.27 10.26 6.00
CA ILE A 169 10.32 9.08 6.88
C ILE A 169 11.78 8.70 7.13
N ILE A 170 12.59 8.57 6.08
CA ILE A 170 14.02 8.26 6.13
C ILE A 170 14.77 9.33 6.94
N ALA A 171 14.53 10.62 6.70
CA ALA A 171 15.15 11.72 7.45
C ALA A 171 14.80 11.69 8.95
N GLY A 172 13.55 11.36 9.28
CA GLY A 172 13.08 11.19 10.65
C GLY A 172 13.79 10.05 11.36
N ARG A 173 13.92 8.89 10.69
CA ARG A 173 14.62 7.70 11.21
C ARG A 173 16.12 7.96 11.39
N LEU A 174 16.77 8.58 10.41
CA LEU A 174 18.16 9.04 10.52
C LEU A 174 18.36 9.97 11.73
N SER A 175 17.39 10.85 12.02
CA SER A 175 17.46 11.74 13.19
C SER A 175 17.36 10.98 14.52
N ARG A 176 16.56 9.92 14.59
CA ARG A 176 16.48 9.05 15.77
C ARG A 176 17.79 8.29 16.00
N ILE A 177 18.34 7.71 14.93
CA ILE A 177 19.66 7.07 14.96
C ILE A 177 20.71 8.06 15.44
N LEU A 178 20.73 9.27 14.89
CA LEU A 178 21.65 10.33 15.31
C LEU A 178 21.54 10.66 16.81
N SER A 179 20.31 10.75 17.34
CA SER A 179 20.08 10.99 18.77
C SER A 179 20.68 9.86 19.62
N MET A 180 20.40 8.60 19.26
CA MET A 180 20.94 7.44 19.98
C MET A 180 22.48 7.43 19.94
N PHE A 181 23.09 7.82 18.82
CA PHE A 181 24.53 7.96 18.70
C PHE A 181 25.13 9.02 19.62
N ARG A 182 24.44 10.16 19.76
CA ARG A 182 24.87 11.24 20.67
C ARG A 182 24.80 10.78 22.11
N ASP A 183 23.73 10.11 22.50
CA ASP A 183 23.56 9.55 23.84
C ASP A 183 24.65 8.51 24.15
N LEU A 184 24.98 7.65 23.18
CA LEU A 184 26.08 6.69 23.29
C LEU A 184 27.45 7.36 23.42
N ASN A 185 27.70 8.41 22.65
CA ASN A 185 28.95 9.16 22.69
C ASN A 185 29.13 9.90 24.02
N GLU A 186 28.05 10.42 24.62
CA GLU A 186 28.09 11.00 25.96
C GLU A 186 28.47 9.96 27.01
N ARG A 187 27.83 8.78 26.97
CA ARG A 187 28.18 7.66 27.87
C ARG A 187 29.62 7.20 27.67
N PHE A 188 30.14 7.22 26.44
CA PHE A 188 31.54 6.91 26.13
C PHE A 188 32.50 7.95 26.76
N LYS A 189 32.18 9.25 26.68
CA LYS A 189 33.03 10.33 27.25
C LYS A 189 33.16 10.22 28.77
N VAL A 190 32.11 9.79 29.46
CA VAL A 190 32.10 9.59 30.92
C VAL A 190 32.83 8.28 31.30
N GLY A 191 33.32 7.52 30.33
CA GLY A 191 34.01 6.24 30.57
C GLY A 191 33.07 5.09 30.94
N MET A 192 31.75 5.29 30.79
CA MET A 192 30.75 4.27 31.13
C MET A 192 30.69 3.13 30.12
N LEU A 193 31.23 3.36 28.92
CA LEU A 193 31.16 2.46 27.78
C LEU A 193 32.51 2.52 27.04
N ARG A 194 33.15 1.36 26.83
CA ARG A 194 34.31 1.23 25.95
C ARG A 194 33.90 0.37 24.75
N LEU A 195 33.67 1.01 23.62
CA LEU A 195 33.41 0.37 22.33
C LEU A 195 34.73 0.07 21.62
N ALA A 196 34.72 -0.96 20.76
CA ALA A 196 35.86 -1.26 19.88
C ALA A 196 36.03 -0.17 18.79
N LEU A 197 34.95 0.51 18.42
CA LEU A 197 35.01 1.63 17.50
C LEU A 197 35.64 2.84 18.18
N SER A 198 36.64 3.45 17.54
CA SER A 198 37.23 4.68 18.03
C SER A 198 36.18 5.80 18.06
N ARG A 199 36.36 6.76 18.99
CA ARG A 199 35.56 8.01 19.03
C ARG A 199 35.51 8.70 17.66
N GLU A 200 36.61 8.59 16.92
CA GLU A 200 36.73 9.10 15.56
C GLU A 200 35.82 8.34 14.57
N GLY A 201 35.73 7.02 14.67
CA GLY A 201 34.77 6.23 13.88
C GLY A 201 33.31 6.62 14.14
N MET A 202 32.93 6.83 15.42
CA MET A 202 31.57 7.28 15.75
C MET A 202 31.27 8.66 15.17
N ARG A 203 32.23 9.60 15.23
CA ARG A 203 32.09 10.94 14.62
C ARG A 203 31.92 10.91 13.11
N ARG A 204 32.62 10.01 12.41
CA ARG A 204 32.47 9.85 10.96
C ARG A 204 31.06 9.37 10.60
N VAL A 205 30.54 8.38 11.32
CA VAL A 205 29.17 7.89 11.11
C VAL A 205 28.14 8.98 11.42
N ASP A 206 28.31 9.73 12.51
CA ASP A 206 27.48 10.90 12.86
C ASP A 206 27.45 11.94 11.72
N GLY A 207 28.63 12.27 11.16
CA GLY A 207 28.75 13.17 10.02
C GLY A 207 28.03 12.67 8.76
N GLU A 208 28.18 11.38 8.43
CA GLU A 208 27.48 10.76 7.29
C GLU A 208 25.96 10.77 7.46
N ILE A 209 25.45 10.50 8.66
CA ILE A 209 24.01 10.57 8.97
C ILE A 209 23.48 12.00 8.78
N ILE A 210 24.22 13.01 9.24
CA ILE A 210 23.84 14.43 9.08
C ILE A 210 23.78 14.81 7.59
N LEU A 211 24.77 14.39 6.80
CA LEU A 211 24.80 14.66 5.36
C LEU A 211 23.63 13.98 4.64
N LEU A 212 23.38 12.69 4.91
CA LEU A 212 22.23 11.98 4.34
C LEU A 212 20.91 12.62 4.72
N ARG A 213 20.74 13.09 5.96
CA ARG A 213 19.52 13.79 6.36
C ARG A 213 19.32 15.08 5.58
N ARG A 214 20.38 15.85 5.34
CA ARG A 214 20.33 17.07 4.51
C ARG A 214 19.95 16.72 3.08
N GLU A 215 20.56 15.67 2.52
CA GLU A 215 20.23 15.16 1.17
C GLU A 215 18.77 14.70 1.08
N CYS A 216 18.24 14.00 2.10
CA CYS A 216 16.81 13.64 2.16
C CYS A 216 15.90 14.88 2.12
N ASN A 217 16.18 15.87 2.95
CA ASN A 217 15.38 17.09 3.04
C ASN A 217 15.43 17.90 1.74
N GLN A 218 16.58 17.91 1.07
CA GLN A 218 16.75 18.53 -0.23
C GLN A 218 15.92 17.80 -1.28
N LYS A 219 16.07 16.48 -1.40
CA LYS A 219 15.31 15.65 -2.34
C LYS A 219 13.80 15.72 -2.10
N TYR A 220 13.37 15.84 -0.85
CA TYR A 220 11.96 16.07 -0.51
C TYR A 220 11.44 17.40 -1.07
N ARG A 221 12.20 18.49 -0.92
CA ARG A 221 11.82 19.83 -1.43
C ARG A 221 11.83 19.90 -2.95
N GLU A 222 12.71 19.14 -3.58
CA GLU A 222 12.86 19.06 -5.03
C GLU A 222 11.92 18.03 -5.67
N GLU A 223 11.10 17.32 -4.89
CA GLU A 223 10.24 16.21 -5.34
C GLU A 223 11.01 15.18 -6.19
N ALA A 224 12.28 14.97 -5.85
CA ALA A 224 13.19 14.16 -6.64
C ALA A 224 12.76 12.68 -6.63
N GLN A 225 13.01 11.97 -7.72
CA GLN A 225 12.81 10.52 -7.74
C GLN A 225 13.92 9.79 -6.97
N MET A 226 13.56 8.63 -6.43
CA MET A 226 14.53 7.75 -5.76
C MET A 226 15.57 7.24 -6.77
N THR A 227 16.84 7.29 -6.39
CA THR A 227 17.94 6.73 -7.19
C THR A 227 18.55 5.53 -6.48
N ILE A 228 19.00 4.54 -7.26
CA ILE A 228 19.69 3.36 -6.74
C ILE A 228 20.93 3.79 -5.94
N GLU A 229 21.67 4.78 -6.44
CA GLU A 229 22.86 5.33 -5.76
C GLU A 229 22.53 5.87 -4.36
N PHE A 230 21.47 6.68 -4.24
CA PHE A 230 21.05 7.20 -2.94
C PHE A 230 20.65 6.07 -1.99
N SER A 231 19.89 5.08 -2.47
CA SER A 231 19.52 3.91 -1.67
C SER A 231 20.76 3.17 -1.13
N GLN A 232 21.79 3.01 -1.96
CA GLN A 232 23.04 2.37 -1.57
C GLN A 232 23.81 3.20 -0.54
N LYS A 233 23.82 4.53 -0.66
CA LYS A 233 24.42 5.40 0.38
C LYS A 233 23.75 5.19 1.73
N VAL A 234 22.41 5.15 1.78
CA VAL A 234 21.67 4.92 3.03
C VAL A 234 21.97 3.53 3.59
N LYS A 235 21.97 2.47 2.75
CA LYS A 235 22.32 1.10 3.16
C LYS A 235 23.75 0.98 3.69
N ASN A 236 24.71 1.69 3.09
CA ASN A 236 26.08 1.73 3.58
C ASN A 236 26.17 2.35 4.98
N VAL A 237 25.40 3.40 5.26
CA VAL A 237 25.34 4.02 6.60
C VAL A 237 24.67 3.08 7.60
N ILE A 238 23.57 2.40 7.23
CA ILE A 238 22.94 1.38 8.07
C ILE A 238 23.96 0.30 8.46
N GLN A 239 24.72 -0.22 7.50
CA GLN A 239 25.72 -1.26 7.76
C GLN A 239 26.82 -0.75 8.70
N LYS A 240 27.29 0.49 8.52
CA LYS A 240 28.26 1.12 9.44
C LYS A 240 27.68 1.25 10.85
N VAL A 241 26.42 1.65 10.98
CA VAL A 241 25.70 1.77 12.26
C VAL A 241 25.60 0.42 12.98
N GLU A 242 25.21 -0.65 12.27
CA GLU A 242 25.12 -1.99 12.85
C GLU A 242 26.48 -2.55 13.29
N ASN A 243 27.52 -2.28 12.49
CA ASN A 243 28.87 -2.77 12.75
C ASN A 243 29.49 -2.21 14.03
N ILE A 244 28.99 -1.08 14.54
CA ILE A 244 29.45 -0.49 15.81
C ILE A 244 29.23 -1.46 16.96
N PHE A 245 28.10 -2.17 16.97
CA PHE A 245 27.72 -3.08 18.06
C PHE A 245 28.03 -4.55 17.78
N LYS A 246 28.12 -4.95 16.50
CA LYS A 246 28.47 -6.34 16.13
C LYS A 246 29.89 -6.71 16.56
N ASN A 247 30.84 -5.77 16.46
CA ASN A 247 32.27 -6.03 16.70
C ASN A 247 32.79 -5.47 18.04
N SER A 248 31.92 -4.86 18.85
CA SER A 248 32.34 -4.25 20.12
C SER A 248 32.23 -5.23 21.28
N HIS A 249 33.38 -5.60 21.87
CA HIS A 249 33.40 -6.06 23.26
C HIS A 249 33.15 -4.85 24.16
N ILE A 250 31.91 -4.71 24.61
CA ILE A 250 31.51 -3.58 25.45
C ILE A 250 32.04 -3.84 26.86
N LYS A 251 33.19 -3.23 27.20
CA LYS A 251 33.57 -3.07 28.61
C LYS A 251 32.82 -1.85 29.12
N ALA A 252 31.77 -2.07 29.88
CA ALA A 252 30.91 -1.03 30.41
C ALA A 252 30.78 -1.13 31.92
N THR A 253 30.69 0.02 32.58
CA THR A 253 30.19 0.11 33.95
C THR A 253 28.67 0.19 33.99
N MET A 254 28.02 0.27 32.82
CA MET A 254 26.57 0.19 32.67
C MET A 254 26.02 -1.20 32.96
N CYS A 255 24.76 -1.25 33.38
CA CYS A 255 24.03 -2.50 33.51
C CYS A 255 23.87 -3.17 32.13
N THR A 256 24.07 -4.49 32.07
CA THR A 256 23.88 -5.31 30.86
C THR A 256 22.51 -5.08 30.22
N ALA A 257 21.46 -4.89 31.02
CA ALA A 257 20.12 -4.63 30.53
C ALA A 257 20.04 -3.33 29.72
N GLU A 258 20.71 -2.26 30.17
CA GLU A 258 20.72 -0.98 29.45
C GLU A 258 21.47 -1.07 28.13
N ILE A 259 22.57 -1.80 28.10
CA ILE A 259 23.36 -2.04 26.88
C ILE A 259 22.54 -2.84 25.86
N MET A 260 21.87 -3.90 26.32
CA MET A 260 20.98 -4.70 25.47
C MET A 260 19.81 -3.87 24.94
N ARG A 261 19.22 -3.00 25.77
CA ARG A 261 18.15 -2.08 25.35
C ARG A 261 18.62 -1.15 24.23
N LEU A 262 19.75 -0.46 24.41
CA LEU A 262 20.29 0.46 23.40
C LEU A 262 20.64 -0.26 22.09
N LYS A 263 21.24 -1.45 22.19
CA LYS A 263 21.54 -2.28 21.03
C LYS A 263 20.27 -2.69 20.29
N SER A 264 19.24 -3.09 21.02
CA SER A 264 17.94 -3.47 20.46
C SER A 264 17.25 -2.29 19.78
N GLU A 265 17.18 -1.13 20.44
CA GLU A 265 16.57 0.10 19.88
C GLU A 265 17.29 0.54 18.60
N LEU A 266 18.62 0.55 18.60
CA LEU A 266 19.39 0.91 17.42
C LEU A 266 19.19 -0.08 16.27
N HIS A 267 19.16 -1.39 16.56
CA HIS A 267 18.93 -2.40 15.55
C HIS A 267 17.53 -2.31 14.94
N ILE A 268 16.50 -2.05 15.75
CA ILE A 268 15.13 -1.82 15.27
C ILE A 268 15.11 -0.61 14.34
N GLU A 269 15.68 0.53 14.73
CA GLU A 269 15.68 1.74 13.89
C GLU A 269 16.50 1.56 12.61
N ALA A 270 17.63 0.83 12.66
CA ALA A 270 18.42 0.50 11.48
C ALA A 270 17.68 -0.44 10.51
N SER A 271 16.99 -1.45 11.06
CA SER A 271 16.16 -2.37 10.29
C SER A 271 14.98 -1.65 9.65
N ASP A 272 14.25 -0.83 10.42
CA ASP A 272 13.14 -0.01 9.93
C ASP A 272 13.62 0.94 8.81
N LEU A 273 14.79 1.56 8.98
CA LEU A 273 15.37 2.42 7.95
C LEU A 273 15.68 1.64 6.67
N SER A 274 16.22 0.41 6.77
CA SER A 274 16.46 -0.45 5.61
C SER A 274 15.16 -0.78 4.90
N THR A 275 14.15 -1.22 5.65
CA THR A 275 12.83 -1.54 5.10
C THR A 275 12.24 -0.33 4.36
N ASN A 276 12.29 0.87 4.94
CA ASN A 276 11.76 2.08 4.28
C ASN A 276 12.51 2.42 2.97
N VAL A 277 13.82 2.17 2.90
CA VAL A 277 14.60 2.36 1.66
C VAL A 277 14.17 1.36 0.59
N ASP A 278 13.99 0.09 0.96
CA ASP A 278 13.52 -0.95 0.04
C ASP A 278 12.08 -0.68 -0.43
N SER A 279 11.19 -0.32 0.50
CA SER A 279 9.82 0.14 0.23
C SER A 279 9.78 1.28 -0.79
N MET A 280 10.69 2.25 -0.64
CA MET A 280 10.77 3.40 -1.52
C MET A 280 11.21 3.03 -2.95
N LEU A 281 12.11 2.05 -3.10
CA LEU A 281 12.53 1.52 -4.41
C LEU A 281 11.44 0.70 -5.09
N GLU A 282 10.69 -0.08 -4.32
CA GLU A 282 9.62 -0.93 -4.86
C GLU A 282 8.32 -0.16 -5.13
N PHE A 283 8.18 1.06 -4.61
CA PHE A 283 6.95 1.85 -4.64
C PHE A 283 6.34 1.96 -6.04
N GLY A 284 7.10 2.44 -7.02
CA GLY A 284 6.61 2.63 -8.39
C GLY A 284 6.13 1.31 -9.03
N ASN A 285 6.94 0.25 -8.91
CA ASN A 285 6.60 -1.07 -9.46
C ASN A 285 5.40 -1.71 -8.77
N SER A 286 5.24 -1.50 -7.47
CA SER A 286 4.12 -2.05 -6.70
C SER A 286 2.83 -1.27 -6.96
N ALA A 287 2.91 0.07 -7.02
CA ALA A 287 1.80 0.93 -7.43
C ALA A 287 1.32 0.59 -8.84
N GLY A 288 2.23 0.48 -9.82
CA GLY A 288 1.89 0.11 -11.20
C GLY A 288 1.19 -1.24 -11.32
N ARG A 289 1.65 -2.26 -10.57
CA ARG A 289 0.98 -3.57 -10.50
C ARG A 289 -0.43 -3.48 -9.90
N THR A 290 -0.61 -2.69 -8.84
CA THR A 290 -1.93 -2.46 -8.23
C THR A 290 -2.88 -1.77 -9.21
N ARG A 291 -2.41 -0.75 -9.94
CA ARG A 291 -3.21 -0.06 -10.97
C ARG A 291 -3.60 -0.99 -12.12
N ALA A 292 -2.68 -1.84 -12.60
CA ALA A 292 -2.98 -2.83 -13.62
C ALA A 292 -4.07 -3.84 -13.17
N MET A 293 -4.07 -4.22 -11.88
CA MET A 293 -5.14 -5.04 -11.32
C MET A 293 -6.48 -4.31 -11.21
N ILE A 294 -6.47 -3.02 -10.87
CA ILE A 294 -7.67 -2.18 -10.87
C ILE A 294 -8.27 -2.08 -12.27
N ALA A 295 -7.45 -1.93 -13.32
CA ALA A 295 -7.91 -1.92 -14.71
C ALA A 295 -8.66 -3.21 -15.08
N LYS A 296 -8.11 -4.38 -14.72
CA LYS A 296 -8.78 -5.67 -14.93
C LYS A 296 -10.10 -5.78 -14.16
N VAL A 297 -10.15 -5.25 -12.94
CA VAL A 297 -11.41 -5.22 -12.16
C VAL A 297 -12.43 -4.31 -12.84
N ASN A 298 -12.04 -3.15 -13.38
CA ASN A 298 -12.93 -2.25 -14.11
C ASN A 298 -13.51 -2.92 -15.36
N GLU A 299 -12.69 -3.64 -16.13
CA GLU A 299 -13.15 -4.42 -17.29
C GLU A 299 -14.20 -5.45 -16.88
N ALA A 300 -13.94 -6.20 -15.80
CA ALA A 300 -14.88 -7.19 -15.28
C ALA A 300 -16.18 -6.57 -14.76
N PHE A 301 -16.11 -5.41 -14.09
CA PHE A 301 -17.29 -4.65 -13.68
C PHE A 301 -18.10 -4.16 -14.87
N ASN A 302 -17.45 -3.56 -15.87
CA ASN A 302 -18.13 -3.05 -17.07
C ASN A 302 -18.87 -4.16 -17.82
N TYR A 303 -18.23 -5.32 -17.99
CA TYR A 303 -18.88 -6.49 -18.58
C TYR A 303 -20.14 -6.89 -17.79
N LEU A 304 -20.05 -6.91 -16.46
CA LEU A 304 -21.18 -7.28 -15.60
C LEU A 304 -22.28 -6.22 -15.59
N PHE A 305 -21.92 -4.93 -15.63
CA PHE A 305 -22.87 -3.82 -15.75
C PHE A 305 -23.63 -3.87 -17.07
N GLN A 306 -22.95 -4.15 -18.18
CA GLN A 306 -23.58 -4.36 -19.48
C GLN A 306 -24.53 -5.56 -19.46
N LEU A 307 -24.09 -6.70 -18.91
CA LEU A 307 -24.90 -7.92 -18.79
C LEU A 307 -26.19 -7.67 -17.99
N MET A 308 -26.09 -6.94 -16.89
CA MET A 308 -27.23 -6.59 -16.03
C MET A 308 -28.00 -5.35 -16.51
N ARG A 309 -27.61 -4.75 -17.64
CA ARG A 309 -28.18 -3.51 -18.21
C ARG A 309 -28.23 -2.37 -17.18
N LEU A 310 -27.14 -2.21 -16.44
CA LEU A 310 -26.95 -1.11 -15.51
C LEU A 310 -26.34 0.09 -16.24
N PRO A 311 -26.73 1.34 -15.91
CA PRO A 311 -26.30 2.55 -16.61
C PRO A 311 -24.94 3.05 -16.11
N TYR A 312 -23.97 2.15 -15.90
CA TYR A 312 -22.65 2.48 -15.37
C TYR A 312 -21.57 2.04 -16.35
N GLU A 313 -20.56 2.90 -16.50
CA GLU A 313 -19.33 2.59 -17.22
C GLU A 313 -18.14 3.20 -16.48
N LEU A 314 -17.16 2.37 -16.15
CA LEU A 314 -15.90 2.74 -15.51
C LEU A 314 -14.83 2.89 -16.59
N LYS A 315 -14.41 4.12 -16.89
CA LYS A 315 -13.33 4.38 -17.85
C LYS A 315 -12.09 4.88 -17.14
N LEU A 316 -10.96 4.33 -17.53
CA LEU A 316 -9.65 4.83 -17.16
C LEU A 316 -9.19 5.79 -18.25
N HIS A 317 -8.88 7.03 -17.87
CA HIS A 317 -8.16 7.93 -18.75
C HIS A 317 -6.67 7.85 -18.42
N TYR A 318 -5.90 7.44 -19.42
CA TYR A 318 -4.43 7.53 -19.43
C TYR A 318 -4.07 8.83 -20.15
N GLU A 319 -3.37 9.75 -19.49
CA GLU A 319 -2.99 11.05 -20.07
C GLU A 319 -1.96 10.96 -21.22
N GLU A 320 -1.53 9.75 -21.62
CA GLU A 320 -0.59 9.57 -22.75
C GLU A 320 -1.14 10.08 -24.09
N GLU A 321 -2.46 10.23 -24.25
CA GLU A 321 -3.06 10.75 -25.48
C GLU A 321 -2.97 12.28 -25.64
N ASP A 322 -2.79 13.05 -24.56
CA ASP A 322 -2.80 14.52 -24.65
C ASP A 322 -1.43 15.10 -25.06
N ILE A 323 -0.34 14.35 -24.84
CA ILE A 323 1.00 14.71 -25.35
C ILE A 323 1.06 14.57 -26.89
N SER A 324 0.28 13.63 -27.46
CA SER A 324 0.23 13.45 -28.91
C SER A 324 -0.58 14.56 -29.61
N LYS A 325 -1.68 15.02 -29.00
CA LYS A 325 -2.52 16.09 -29.56
C LYS A 325 -1.87 17.47 -29.49
N GLU A 326 -1.06 17.74 -28.46
CA GLU A 326 -0.33 19.01 -28.35
C GLU A 326 0.84 19.10 -29.36
N ASN A 327 1.45 17.96 -29.72
CA ASN A 327 2.48 17.91 -30.76
C ASN A 327 1.88 18.01 -32.18
N ASP A 328 0.71 17.42 -32.44
CA ASP A 328 0.01 17.57 -33.72
C ASP A 328 -0.51 19.00 -33.96
N GLN A 329 -0.92 19.71 -32.90
CA GLN A 329 -1.27 21.14 -33.01
C GLN A 329 -0.06 22.06 -33.23
N LYS A 330 1.13 21.73 -32.67
CA LYS A 330 2.37 22.48 -32.93
C LYS A 330 2.93 22.21 -34.33
N LEU A 331 2.78 20.99 -34.87
CA LEU A 331 3.15 20.66 -36.26
C LEU A 331 2.24 21.37 -37.28
N ASN A 332 0.93 21.44 -37.05
CA ASN A 332 0.00 22.15 -37.94
C ASN A 332 0.18 23.68 -37.91
N ASN A 333 0.57 24.25 -36.77
CA ASN A 333 0.91 25.68 -36.71
C ASN A 333 2.27 26.00 -37.37
N THR A 334 3.22 25.07 -37.39
CA THR A 334 4.51 25.27 -38.07
C THR A 334 4.38 25.15 -39.59
N GLN A 335 3.56 24.21 -40.08
CA GLN A 335 3.27 24.08 -41.52
C GLN A 335 2.41 25.23 -42.10
N ASN A 336 1.60 25.91 -41.29
CA ASN A 336 0.88 27.10 -41.74
C ASN A 336 1.78 28.35 -41.85
N VAL A 337 2.87 28.42 -41.08
CA VAL A 337 3.84 29.54 -41.17
C VAL A 337 4.81 29.35 -42.35
N GLU A 338 5.14 28.12 -42.72
CA GLU A 338 5.93 27.84 -43.94
C GLU A 338 5.11 28.04 -45.23
N ASN A 339 3.80 27.72 -45.21
CA ASN A 339 2.92 27.93 -46.37
C ASN A 339 2.53 29.40 -46.62
N GLU A 340 2.60 30.29 -45.62
CA GLU A 340 2.41 31.73 -45.84
C GLU A 340 3.66 32.42 -46.40
N ASN A 341 4.87 31.89 -46.11
CA ASN A 341 6.11 32.42 -46.67
C ASN A 341 6.39 31.97 -48.11
N GLU A 342 5.87 30.82 -48.56
CA GLU A 342 5.94 30.42 -49.98
C GLU A 342 4.89 31.11 -50.87
N LYS A 343 3.81 31.64 -50.30
CA LYS A 343 2.76 32.37 -51.06
C LYS A 343 3.08 33.84 -51.35
N GLN A 344 4.12 34.43 -50.75
CA GLN A 344 4.60 35.76 -51.14
C GLN A 344 5.66 35.74 -52.26
N ASN A 345 6.21 34.57 -52.63
CA ASN A 345 7.28 34.47 -53.63
C ASN A 345 6.84 33.97 -55.02
N ASN A 346 5.57 33.59 -55.20
CA ASN A 346 5.04 33.11 -56.49
C ASN A 346 3.83 33.91 -56.95
N GLN A 347 3.99 35.23 -57.07
CA GLN A 347 3.04 36.09 -57.77
C GLN A 347 3.63 36.56 -59.12
N CYS A 348 3.86 35.60 -60.00
CA CYS A 348 3.88 35.81 -61.45
C CYS A 348 3.52 34.48 -62.13
N GLU A 349 2.65 34.59 -63.13
CA GLU A 349 2.23 33.55 -64.09
C GLU A 349 0.93 32.76 -63.79
N ASN A 350 -0.09 33.19 -64.53
CA ASN A 350 -1.08 32.40 -65.27
C ASN A 350 -2.39 31.96 -64.59
N GLU A 351 -3.38 32.83 -64.71
CA GLU A 351 -4.62 32.68 -65.49
C GLU A 351 -5.11 31.27 -65.92
N THR A 352 -6.37 31.00 -65.54
CA THR A 352 -7.51 30.39 -66.27
C THR A 352 -7.97 28.95 -65.95
N GLU A 353 -9.31 28.84 -65.91
CA GLU A 353 -10.20 27.66 -66.03
C GLU A 353 -10.70 27.02 -64.70
N ASN A 354 -11.88 27.41 -64.21
CA ASN A 354 -13.23 26.86 -64.50
C ASN A 354 -13.34 25.32 -64.39
N SER A 355 -14.11 24.81 -63.41
CA SER A 355 -15.41 24.17 -63.67
C SER A 355 -16.05 23.50 -62.45
N THR A 356 -17.37 23.68 -62.42
CA THR A 356 -18.48 23.20 -61.59
C THR A 356 -18.67 21.67 -61.54
N ASN A 357 -19.26 21.15 -60.45
CA ASN A 357 -20.36 20.15 -60.34
C ASN A 357 -20.44 19.64 -58.89
N ILE A 358 -21.49 19.91 -58.08
CA ILE A 358 -22.88 19.40 -58.06
C ILE A 358 -22.98 17.87 -58.19
N SER A 359 -23.35 17.20 -57.09
CA SER A 359 -24.40 16.17 -57.08
C SER A 359 -24.82 15.79 -55.66
N GLU A 360 -26.08 16.08 -55.35
CA GLU A 360 -26.91 15.49 -54.30
C GLU A 360 -27.08 13.98 -54.53
N THR A 361 -27.30 13.19 -53.46
CA THR A 361 -28.45 12.27 -53.37
C THR A 361 -28.55 11.54 -52.03
N HIS A 362 -29.75 11.66 -51.46
CA HIS A 362 -30.56 10.67 -50.73
C HIS A 362 -29.96 9.68 -49.70
N ASN A 363 -30.32 10.00 -48.45
CA ASN A 363 -30.70 9.08 -47.38
C ASN A 363 -31.99 8.31 -47.77
N PRO A 364 -32.14 7.01 -47.45
CA PRO A 364 -32.90 6.68 -46.24
C PRO A 364 -32.42 5.39 -45.54
N ASN A 365 -32.16 5.44 -44.24
CA ASN A 365 -32.57 4.37 -43.33
C ASN A 365 -32.71 4.89 -41.90
N ASN A 366 -33.97 5.15 -41.56
CA ASN A 366 -34.43 5.62 -40.26
C ASN A 366 -34.57 4.40 -39.32
N TYR A 367 -33.45 3.90 -38.82
CA TYR A 367 -33.44 3.11 -37.60
C TYR A 367 -33.25 4.07 -36.43
N LYS A 368 -34.34 4.35 -35.70
CA LYS A 368 -34.27 5.07 -34.43
C LYS A 368 -33.76 4.09 -33.37
N PRO A 369 -32.49 4.19 -32.91
CA PRO A 369 -32.04 3.36 -31.80
C PRO A 369 -32.88 3.66 -30.57
N PRO A 370 -33.07 2.68 -29.66
CA PRO A 370 -33.72 2.94 -28.39
C PRO A 370 -33.01 4.09 -27.69
N ASN A 371 -33.82 5.03 -27.19
CA ASN A 371 -33.38 6.22 -26.49
C ASN A 371 -32.25 5.85 -25.49
N PRO A 372 -31.02 6.37 -25.65
CA PRO A 372 -29.95 6.11 -24.69
C PRO A 372 -30.37 6.76 -23.38
N GLY A 373 -30.92 5.97 -22.47
CA GLY A 373 -31.03 6.38 -21.08
C GLY A 373 -29.63 6.79 -20.65
N SER A 374 -29.48 8.06 -20.23
CA SER A 374 -28.22 8.68 -19.83
C SER A 374 -27.30 7.70 -19.09
N MET A 375 -26.28 7.22 -19.80
CA MET A 375 -25.28 6.33 -19.22
C MET A 375 -24.42 7.20 -18.30
N LYS A 376 -24.37 6.86 -17.01
CA LYS A 376 -23.48 7.56 -16.08
C LYS A 376 -22.07 7.04 -16.33
N VAL A 377 -21.31 7.81 -17.10
CA VAL A 377 -19.88 7.55 -17.29
C VAL A 377 -19.14 8.14 -16.10
N PHE A 378 -18.43 7.29 -15.36
CA PHE A 378 -17.52 7.74 -14.32
C PHE A 378 -16.11 7.71 -14.89
N THR A 379 -15.56 8.90 -15.16
CA THR A 379 -14.16 9.07 -15.55
C THR A 379 -13.29 8.97 -14.30
N LEU A 380 -12.40 7.99 -14.30
CA LEU A 380 -11.35 7.85 -13.30
C LEU A 380 -10.12 8.56 -13.87
N GLU A 381 -9.93 9.80 -13.43
CA GLU A 381 -8.78 10.61 -13.82
C GLU A 381 -7.49 10.06 -13.17
N ASN A 382 -6.44 9.93 -13.99
CA ASN A 382 -5.03 9.79 -13.64
C ASN A 382 -4.58 8.45 -13.07
N LEU A 383 -4.49 7.43 -13.94
CA LEU A 383 -3.59 6.29 -13.74
C LEU A 383 -2.32 6.49 -14.59
N VAL A 384 -1.43 7.41 -14.20
CA VAL A 384 -0.07 7.52 -14.77
C VAL A 384 0.88 6.62 -14.02
#